data_AF-A0A4P9XQX9-F1
#
_entry.id   AF-A0A4P9XQX9-F1
#
_cell.length_a   1.000
_cell.length_b   1.000
_cell.length_c   1.000
_cell.angle_alpha   90.00
_cell.angle_beta   90.00
_cell.angle_gamma   90.00
#
_symmetry.space_group_name_H-M   'P 1'
#
loop_
_entity.id
_entity.type
_entity.pdbx_description
1 polymer ?
#
loop_
_entity_poly.entity_id
_entity_poly.type
_entity_poly.pdbx_seq_one_letter_code
_entity_poly.pdbx_strand_id
1 'polypeptide(L)' 'NHSCRPNCAYSFDGNQLRIYALSPIAAGDALTIGYVDPIQSRATRQAELSRRYHFNCQCVRC' A
#
# COMPACT_ATOMS: atom_id res chain seq x y z
N ASN A 1 1.61 -0.56 7.04
CA ASN A 1 0.71 -1.63 6.56
C ASN A 1 0.39 -1.43 5.09
N HIS A 2 -0.01 -2.50 4.41
CA HIS A 2 -0.33 -2.48 2.99
C HIS A 2 -1.84 -2.37 2.72
N SER A 3 -2.19 -1.65 1.65
CA SER A 3 -3.49 -1.76 0.98
C SER A 3 -3.27 -1.62 -0.53
N CYS A 4 -3.98 -2.39 -1.35
CA CYS A 4 -3.99 -2.18 -2.82
C CYS A 4 -4.78 -0.91 -3.22
N ARG A 5 -5.49 -0.31 -2.27
CA ARG A 5 -6.08 1.04 -2.35
C ARG A 5 -5.57 1.84 -1.13
N PRO A 6 -4.32 2.32 -1.16
CA PRO A 6 -3.73 3.00 -0.02
C PRO A 6 -4.34 4.40 0.18
N ASN A 7 -4.27 4.92 1.40
CA ASN A 7 -4.61 6.32 1.73
C ASN A 7 -3.35 7.22 1.81
N CYS A 8 -2.16 6.64 1.71
CA CYS A 8 -0.90 7.39 1.63
C CYS A 8 -0.07 6.96 0.41
N ALA A 9 0.70 7.90 -0.13
CA ALA A 9 1.80 7.65 -1.06
C ALA A 9 3.10 8.16 -0.45
N TYR A 10 4.23 7.77 -1.02
CA TYR A 10 5.54 8.27 -0.62
C TYR A 10 6.40 8.60 -1.84
N SER A 11 7.34 9.52 -1.65
CA SER A 11 8.43 9.80 -2.59
C SER A 11 9.75 9.94 -1.84
N PHE A 12 10.84 9.81 -2.58
CA PHE A 12 12.18 10.09 -2.07
C PHE A 12 12.69 11.39 -2.67
N ASP A 13 13.19 12.27 -1.82
CA ASP A 13 13.95 13.47 -2.16
C ASP A 13 15.38 13.27 -1.66
N GLY A 14 16.23 12.71 -2.53
CA GLY A 14 17.53 12.16 -2.12
C GLY A 14 17.36 11.04 -1.09
N ASN A 15 17.88 11.24 0.12
CA ASN A 15 17.77 10.30 1.25
C ASN A 15 16.54 10.59 2.15
N GLN A 16 15.74 11.60 1.84
CA GLN A 16 14.57 11.97 2.62
C GLN A 16 13.33 11.26 2.08
N LEU A 17 12.69 10.43 2.92
CA LEU A 17 11.38 9.85 2.64
C LEU A 17 10.29 10.86 3.01
N ARG A 18 9.43 11.20 2.05
CA ARG A 18 8.26 12.05 2.26
C ARG A 18 7.00 11.22 2.05
N ILE A 19 6.03 11.34 2.96
CA ILE A 19 4.76 10.64 2.89
C ILE A 19 3.65 11.67 2.74
N TYR A 20 2.71 11.40 1.84
CA TYR A 20 1.61 12.29 1.48
C TYR A 20 0.29 11.56 1.63
N ALA A 21 -0.70 12.23 2.22
CA ALA A 21 -2.07 11.74 2.19
C ALA A 21 -2.65 11.86 0.78
N LEU A 22 -3.32 10.81 0.30
CA LEU A 22 -4.01 10.79 -1.01
C LEU A 22 -5.49 11.16 -0.89
N SER A 23 -6.01 11.17 0.33
CA SER A 23 -7.39 11.53 0.68
C SER A 23 -7.42 12.08 2.11
N PRO A 24 -8.51 12.72 2.55
CA PRO A 24 -8.73 12.98 3.97
C PRO A 24 -8.58 11.69 4.79
N ILE A 25 -7.99 11.80 5.98
CA ILE A 25 -7.75 10.68 6.90
C ILE A 25 -8.28 11.11 8.27
N ALA A 26 -9.19 10.34 8.85
CA ALA A 26 -9.75 10.64 10.16
C ALA A 26 -8.81 10.17 11.28
N ALA A 27 -8.98 10.75 12.47
CA ALA A 27 -8.26 10.27 13.65
C ALA A 27 -8.63 8.81 13.94
N GLY A 28 -7.61 7.95 14.09
CA GLY A 28 -7.78 6.52 14.31
C GLY A 28 -7.75 5.66 13.04
N ASP A 29 -7.83 6.25 11.85
CA ASP A 29 -7.67 5.51 10.60
C ASP A 29 -6.24 4.96 10.47
N ALA A 30 -6.12 3.72 9.99
CA ALA A 30 -4.83 3.13 9.70
C ALA A 30 -4.21 3.78 8.45
N LEU A 31 -2.94 4.21 8.56
CA LEU A 31 -2.15 4.67 7.42
C LEU A 31 -1.60 3.48 6.62
N THR A 32 -1.81 3.49 5.31
CA THR A 32 -1.44 2.39 4.40
C THR A 32 -0.77 2.92 3.13
N ILE A 33 0.20 2.16 2.63
CA ILE A 33 0.89 2.42 1.36
C ILE A 33 0.82 1.17 0.45
N GLY A 34 0.98 1.36 -0.86
CA GLY A 34 1.09 0.26 -1.82
C GLY A 34 2.51 -0.35 -1.77
N TYR A 35 2.62 -1.65 -1.48
CA TYR A 35 3.92 -2.36 -1.48
C TYR A 35 4.23 -2.98 -2.85
N VAL A 36 3.21 -3.15 -3.68
CA VAL A 36 3.25 -3.80 -5.00
C VAL A 36 2.54 -2.92 -6.01
N ASP A 37 2.80 -3.15 -7.30
CA ASP A 37 2.20 -2.38 -8.39
C ASP A 37 0.66 -2.55 -8.41
N PRO A 38 -0.12 -1.46 -8.26
CA PRO A 38 -1.58 -1.52 -8.22
C PRO A 38 -2.25 -1.82 -9.58
N ILE A 39 -1.50 -1.81 -10.69
CA ILE A 39 -1.98 -2.11 -12.04
C ILE A 39 -2.02 -3.63 -12.29
N GLN A 40 -1.19 -4.39 -11.57
CA GLN A 40 -1.15 -5.85 -11.70
C GLN A 40 -2.47 -6.53 -11.31
N SER A 41 -2.68 -7.74 -11.83
CA SER A 41 -3.83 -8.57 -11.46
C SER A 41 -3.86 -8.90 -9.96
N ARG A 42 -5.05 -9.18 -9.42
CA ARG A 42 -5.21 -9.62 -8.02
C ARG A 42 -4.33 -10.83 -7.68
N ALA A 43 -4.27 -11.81 -8.57
CA ALA A 43 -3.48 -13.03 -8.36
C ALA A 43 -1.98 -12.71 -8.25
N THR A 44 -1.46 -11.87 -9.15
CA THR A 44 -0.06 -11.43 -9.13
C THR A 44 0.26 -10.68 -7.83
N ARG A 45 -0.58 -9.73 -7.43
CA ARG A 45 -0.38 -8.97 -6.19
C ARG A 45 -0.37 -9.87 -4.95
N GLN A 46 -1.31 -10.82 -4.84
CA GLN A 46 -1.35 -11.75 -3.71
C GLN A 46 -0.12 -12.66 -3.66
N ALA A 47 0.30 -13.20 -4.81
CA ALA A 47 1.50 -14.04 -4.89
C ALA A 47 2.75 -13.28 -4.45
N GLU A 48 2.91 -12.03 -4.90
CA GLU A 48 4.05 -11.20 -4.51
C GLU A 48 4.04 -10.85 -3.02
N LEU A 49 2.88 -10.45 -2.49
CA LEU A 49 2.72 -10.11 -1.07
C LEU A 49 2.99 -11.33 -0.17
N SER A 50 2.45 -12.49 -0.53
CA SER A 50 2.69 -13.73 0.21
C SER A 50 4.16 -14.14 0.17
N ARG A 51 4.81 -14.04 -1.00
CA ARG A 51 6.22 -14.42 -1.17
C ARG A 51 7.20 -13.50 -0.45
N ARG A 52 6.99 -12.18 -0.52
CA ARG A 52 7.94 -11.16 -0.02
C ARG A 52 7.67 -10.69 1.39
N TYR A 53 6.39 -10.66 1.77
CA TYR A 53 5.94 -10.06 3.03
C TYR A 53 5.16 -11.05 3.91
N HIS A 54 4.97 -12.30 3.45
CA HIS A 54 4.40 -13.40 4.22
C HIS A 54 2.98 -13.14 4.75
N PHE A 55 2.16 -12.41 3.98
CA PHE A 55 0.73 -12.19 4.28
C PHE A 55 -0.13 -12.15 3.01
N ASN A 56 -1.44 -12.34 3.18
CA ASN A 56 -2.44 -12.19 2.12
C ASN A 56 -3.23 -10.89 2.35
N CYS A 57 -3.35 -10.04 1.33
CA CYS A 57 -4.04 -8.76 1.45
C CYS A 57 -5.56 -8.95 1.45
N GLN A 58 -6.26 -8.28 2.38
CA GLN A 58 -7.72 -8.37 2.53
C GLN A 58 -8.43 -7.02 2.29
N CYS A 59 -7.76 -6.07 1.62
CA CYS A 59 -8.38 -4.78 1.31
C CYS A 59 -9.53 -4.92 0.30
N VAL A 60 -10.33 -3.86 0.11
CA VAL A 60 -11.50 -3.86 -0.80
C VAL A 60 -11.19 -4.14 -2.29
N ARG A 61 -9.94 -3.95 -2.75
CA ARG A 61 -9.49 -4.34 -4.11
C ARG A 61 -8.97 -5.79 -4.17
N CYS A 62 -8.68 -6.34 -2.99
CA CYS A 62 -8.50 -7.74 -2.62
C CYS A 62 -9.78 -8.55 -2.66
#